data_AF-D5RU91-F1
#
_entry.id   AF-D5RU91-F1
#
_cell.length_a   1.000
_cell.length_b   1.000
_cell.length_c   1.000
_cell.angle_alpha   90.00
_cell.angle_beta   90.00
_cell.angle_gamma   90.00
#
_symmetry.space_group_name_H-M   'P 1'
#
loop_
_entity.id
_entity.type
_entity.pdbx_description
1 polymer ?
#
loop_
_entity_poly.entity_id
_entity_poly.type
_entity_poly.pdbx_seq_one_letter_code
_entity_poly.pdbx_strand_id
1 'polypeptide(L)' 'MSEPTPEMVREAALWHATLGSGEATEADRRDCAAWQAAHPGHAEAFRRLQAVLDRFQGLPARPARQALHQAEQRGRQL' A
#
# COMPACT_ATOMS: atom_id res chain seq x y z
N MET A 1 -5.37 -16.56 13.31
CA MET A 1 -4.75 -15.41 12.60
C MET A 1 -4.67 -14.27 13.59
N SER A 2 -3.51 -13.64 13.77
CA SER A 2 -3.38 -12.49 14.67
C SER A 2 -3.90 -11.24 13.97
N GLU A 3 -4.84 -10.54 14.61
CA GLU A 3 -5.38 -9.29 14.07
C GLU A 3 -4.31 -8.19 14.14
N PRO A 4 -4.03 -7.46 13.05
CA PRO A 4 -3.10 -6.35 13.06
C PRO A 4 -3.59 -5.20 13.95
N THR A 5 -2.71 -4.62 14.74
CA THR A 5 -3.02 -3.36 15.42
C THR A 5 -2.96 -2.20 14.41
N PRO A 6 -3.56 -1.04 14.73
CA PRO A 6 -3.43 0.15 13.90
C PRO A 6 -1.98 0.60 13.67
N GLU A 7 -1.07 0.33 14.62
CA GLU A 7 0.37 0.60 14.43
C GLU A 7 0.98 -0.32 13.39
N MET A 8 0.70 -1.62 13.46
CA MET A 8 1.21 -2.59 12.48
C MET A 8 0.75 -2.25 11.05
N VAL A 9 -0.46 -1.68 10.91
CA VAL A 9 -0.97 -1.19 9.62
C VAL A 9 -0.22 0.06 9.15
N ARG A 10 0.14 0.98 10.05
CA ARG A 10 0.98 2.15 9.70
C ARG A 10 2.38 1.73 9.26
N GLU A 11 3.02 0.84 10.01
CA GLU A 11 4.33 0.29 9.66
C GLU A 11 4.28 -0.45 8.32
N ALA A 12 3.22 -1.22 8.06
CA ALA A 12 3.01 -1.85 6.76
C ALA A 12 2.94 -0.80 5.63
N ALA A 13 2.26 0.33 5.85
CA ALA A 13 2.16 1.41 4.86
C ALA A 13 3.52 2.06 4.58
N LEU A 14 4.33 2.27 5.62
CA LEU A 14 5.71 2.75 5.46
C LEU A 14 6.53 1.76 4.63
N TRP A 15 6.48 0.47 4.93
CA TRP A 15 7.20 -0.54 4.14
C TRP A 15 6.74 -0.60 2.69
N HIS A 16 5.44 -0.55 2.42
CA HIS A 16 4.93 -0.49 1.04
C HIS A 16 5.41 0.75 0.29
N ALA A 17 5.44 1.91 0.93
CA ALA A 17 5.96 3.14 0.33
C ALA A 17 7.48 3.05 0.07
N THR A 18 8.25 2.57 1.06
CA THR A 18 9.70 2.38 0.93
C THR A 18 10.03 1.41 -0.19
N LEU A 19 9.39 0.24 -0.23
CA LEU A 19 9.65 -0.79 -1.25
C LEU A 19 9.14 -0.37 -2.64
N GLY A 20 8.06 0.41 -2.71
CA GLY A 20 7.48 0.93 -3.95
C GLY A 20 8.14 2.20 -4.48
N SER A 21 9.08 2.80 -3.75
CA SER A 21 9.73 4.08 -4.11
C SER A 21 10.59 4.04 -5.38
N GLY A 22 11.00 2.85 -5.82
CA GLY A 22 11.99 2.67 -6.90
C GLY A 22 13.45 2.80 -6.44
N GLU A 23 13.69 3.25 -5.21
CA GLU A 23 15.02 3.39 -4.60
C GLU A 23 15.31 2.31 -3.54
N ALA A 24 14.36 1.40 -3.32
CA ALA A 24 14.43 0.36 -2.31
C ALA A 24 15.68 -0.53 -2.47
N THR A 25 16.52 -0.53 -1.45
CA THR A 25 17.74 -1.33 -1.41
C THR A 25 17.46 -2.78 -1.03
N GLU A 26 18.48 -3.63 -1.17
CA GLU A 26 18.41 -5.00 -0.67
C GLU A 26 18.36 -5.05 0.87
N ALA A 27 18.93 -4.06 1.55
CA ALA A 27 18.81 -3.93 3.00
C ALA A 27 17.36 -3.67 3.41
N ASP A 28 16.66 -2.75 2.73
CA ASP A 28 15.25 -2.45 3.02
C ASP A 28 14.34 -3.67 2.86
N ARG A 29 14.61 -4.50 1.84
CA ARG A 29 13.88 -5.77 1.64
C ARG A 29 14.11 -6.76 2.78
N ARG A 30 15.34 -6.87 3.27
CA ARG A 30 15.69 -7.75 4.39
C ARG A 30 15.08 -7.26 5.70
N ASP A 31 15.15 -5.96 5.96
CA ASP A 31 14.58 -5.36 7.16
C ASP A 31 13.05 -5.49 7.18
N CYS A 32 12.40 -5.29 6.03
CA CYS A 32 10.97 -5.55 5.90
C CYS A 32 10.63 -7.03 6.15
N ALA A 33 11.41 -7.97 5.60
CA ALA A 33 11.20 -9.41 5.82
C ALA A 33 11.41 -9.79 7.30
N ALA A 34 12.42 -9.23 7.96
CA ALA A 34 12.67 -9.43 9.38
C ALA A 34 11.52 -8.87 10.24
N TRP A 35 11.02 -7.67 9.91
CA TRP A 35 9.84 -7.09 10.57
C TRP A 35 8.60 -7.96 10.40
N GLN A 36 8.32 -8.49 9.20
CA GLN A 36 7.20 -9.41 8.97
C GLN A 36 7.33 -10.72 9.76
N ALA A 37 8.54 -11.25 9.88
CA ALA A 37 8.82 -12.49 10.61
C ALA A 37 8.72 -12.34 12.14
N ALA A 38 8.90 -11.11 12.66
CA ALA A 38 8.87 -10.84 14.10
C ALA A 38 7.49 -11.07 14.75
N HIS A 39 6.40 -10.88 13.99
CA HIS A 39 5.05 -11.09 14.52
C HIS A 39 4.05 -11.46 13.41
N PRO A 40 3.17 -12.46 13.60
CA PRO A 40 2.16 -12.84 12.60
C PRO A 40 1.21 -11.71 12.18
N GLY A 41 0.96 -10.75 13.09
CA GLY A 41 0.17 -9.55 12.80
C GLY A 41 0.86 -8.57 11.84
N HIS A 42 2.19 -8.53 11.77
CA HIS A 42 2.93 -7.71 10.80
C HIS A 42 2.77 -8.27 9.39
N ALA A 43 2.97 -9.58 9.23
CA ALA A 43 2.73 -10.27 7.96
C ALA A 43 1.28 -10.09 7.48
N GLU A 44 0.31 -10.18 8.39
CA GLU A 44 -1.10 -9.97 8.07
C GLU A 44 -1.39 -8.51 7.67
N ALA A 45 -0.82 -7.52 8.37
CA ALA A 45 -0.94 -6.11 8.01
C ALA A 45 -0.38 -5.84 6.61
N PHE A 46 0.82 -6.35 6.34
CA PHE A 46 1.52 -6.21 5.07
C PHE A 46 0.71 -6.80 3.91
N ARG A 47 0.21 -8.04 4.09
CA ARG A 47 -0.61 -8.75 3.10
C ARG A 47 -1.94 -8.05 2.82
N ARG A 48 -2.65 -7.59 3.86
CA ARG A 48 -3.93 -6.88 3.70
C ARG A 48 -3.74 -5.58 2.93
N LEU A 49 -2.70 -4.81 3.25
CA LEU A 49 -2.41 -3.56 2.57
C LEU A 49 -2.00 -3.80 1.12
N GLN A 50 -1.17 -4.81 0.84
CA GLN A 50 -0.83 -5.20 -0.53
C GLN A 50 -2.08 -5.51 -1.35
N ALA A 51 -3.02 -6.30 -0.83
CA ALA A 51 -4.26 -6.62 -1.53
C ALA A 51 -5.14 -5.38 -1.81
N VAL A 52 -5.08 -4.34 -0.97
CA VAL A 52 -5.71 -3.05 -1.25
C VAL A 52 -5.00 -2.33 -2.39
N LEU A 53 -3.68 -2.24 -2.36
CA LEU A 53 -2.87 -1.58 -3.40
C LEU A 53 -2.98 -2.28 -4.76
N ASP A 54 -2.93 -3.61 -4.79
CA ASP A 54 -3.06 -4.42 -6.01
C ASP A 54 -4.41 -4.16 -6.72
N ARG A 55 -5.48 -3.96 -5.95
CA ARG A 55 -6.79 -3.59 -6.51
C ARG A 55 -6.76 -2.24 -7.22
N PHE A 56 -5.97 -1.28 -6.74
CA PHE A 56 -5.80 0.01 -7.40
C PHE A 56 -4.93 -0.10 -8.67
N GLN A 57 -3.91 -0.95 -8.65
CA GLN A 57 -3.04 -1.19 -9.81
C GLN A 57 -3.74 -1.98 -10.94
N GLY A 58 -4.66 -2.87 -10.58
CA GLY A 58 -5.43 -3.68 -11.52
C GLY A 58 -6.59 -2.96 -12.22
N LEU A 59 -6.84 -1.67 -11.91
CA LEU A 59 -7.90 -0.91 -12.58
C LEU A 59 -7.47 -0.54 -14.01
N PRO A 60 -8.24 -0.92 -15.05
CA PRO A 60 -7.95 -0.48 -16.40
C PRO A 60 -7.96 1.06 -16.46
N ALA A 61 -7.01 1.63 -17.20
CA ALA A 61 -6.79 3.08 -17.22
C ALA A 61 -7.99 3.91 -17.72
N ARG A 62 -9.03 3.30 -18.32
CA ARG A 62 -10.21 4.03 -18.81
C ARG A 62 -11.13 4.48 -17.65
N PRO A 63 -11.68 3.58 -16.81
CA PRO A 63 -12.46 3.98 -15.63
C PRO A 63 -11.71 4.94 -14.70
N ALA A 64 -10.41 4.69 -14.45
CA ALA A 64 -9.59 5.54 -13.59
C ALA A 64 -9.43 6.97 -14.16
N ARG A 65 -9.17 7.10 -15.48
CA ARG A 65 -9.11 8.41 -16.14
C ARG A 65 -10.46 9.13 -16.16
N GLN A 66 -11.57 8.40 -16.32
CA GLN A 66 -12.92 8.99 -16.26
C GLN A 66 -13.24 9.52 -14.86
N ALA A 67 -12.92 8.77 -13.80
CA ALA A 67 -13.10 9.22 -12.42
C ALA A 67 -12.26 10.45 -12.08
N LEU A 68 -10.99 10.47 -12.50
CA LEU A 68 -10.10 11.63 -12.33
C LEU A 68 -10.64 12.85 -13.09
N HIS A 69 -11.03 12.69 -14.35
CA HIS A 69 -11.57 13.79 -15.16
C HIS A 69 -12.85 14.38 -14.55
N GLN A 70 -13.74 13.54 -14.01
CA GLN A 70 -14.94 13.99 -13.31
C GLN A 70 -14.62 14.75 -12.02
N ALA A 71 -13.62 14.31 -11.26
CA ALA A 71 -13.17 15.01 -10.05
C ALA A 71 -12.57 16.39 -10.39
N GLU A 72 -11.73 16.48 -11.43
CA GLU A 72 -11.16 17.75 -11.90
C GLU A 72 -12.23 18.71 -12.45
N GLN A 73 -13.27 18.20 -13.12
CA GLN A 73 -14.38 19.04 -13.59
C GLN A 73 -15.18 19.63 -12.42
N ARG A 74 -15.40 18.86 -11.36
CA ARG A 74 -16.10 19.32 -10.15
C ARG A 74 -15.30 20.39 -9.39
N GLY A 75 -13.98 20.25 -9.32
CA GLY A 75 -13.10 21.24 -8.67
C GLY A 75 -13.02 22.58 -9.41
N ARG A 76 -13.38 22.63 -10.70
CA ARG A 76 -13.42 23.86 -11.51
C ARG A 76 -14.77 24.60 -11.48
N GLN A 77 -15.79 24.01 -10.85
CA GLN A 77 -17.14 24.57 -10.76
C GLN A 77 -17.44 25.22 -9.40
N LEU A 78 -16.42 25.34 -8.54
CA LEU A 78 -16.43 26.05 -7.25
C LEU A 78 -15.52 27.28 -7.35
#